data_AF-A0A6J8EBB7-F1
#
_entry.id   AF-A0A6J8EBB7-F1
#
_cell.length_a   1.000
_cell.length_b   1.000
_cell.length_c   1.000
_cell.angle_alpha   90.00
_cell.angle_beta   90.00
_cell.angle_gamma   90.00
#
_symmetry.space_group_name_H-M   'P 1'
#
loop_
_entity.id
_entity.type
_entity.pdbx_description
1 polymer ?
#
loop_
_entity_poly.entity_id
_entity_poly.type
_entity_poly.pdbx_seq_one_letter_code
_entity_poly.pdbx_strand_id
1 'polypeptide(L)'
;MASIISLCDICNLRFVYNPSTHWCQDCDEALCNECKEHHTLSKATRTHTTISMADYQKLPAFITDIKPYCKLHNEKYQNYCKRHECPICYKCIQDHVKCIDIIPLEMVIQEPKTSQIFHDLDQSISDVHTNIMRMRKCRENNMTEITDQCKSAVRKIRDFRKTFNNHLDCIEQNLMTSLHDIEIKYCKKDTRNP
;
A
#
# COMPACT_ATOMS: atom_id res chain seq x y z
N MET A 1 5.08 7.23 -4.83
CA MET A 1 6.39 6.56 -4.85
C MET A 1 6.96 6.76 -6.24
N ALA A 2 8.16 7.32 -6.36
CA ALA A 2 8.76 7.55 -7.67
C ALA A 2 9.12 6.19 -8.28
N SER A 3 8.54 5.85 -9.43
CA SER A 3 8.98 4.72 -10.22
C SER A 3 10.43 4.96 -10.62
N ILE A 4 11.36 4.20 -10.07
CA ILE A 4 12.75 4.20 -10.52
C ILE A 4 12.72 3.64 -11.94
N ILE A 5 12.89 4.50 -12.94
CA ILE A 5 12.98 4.11 -14.34
C ILE A 5 14.37 3.52 -14.53
N SER A 6 14.45 2.20 -14.61
CA SER A 6 15.67 1.51 -15.01
C SER A 6 15.86 1.65 -16.52
N LEU A 7 17.11 1.78 -16.95
CA LEU A 7 17.49 1.89 -18.36
C LEU A 7 17.81 0.51 -18.92
N CYS A 8 17.70 0.35 -20.24
CA CYS A 8 18.16 -0.84 -20.94
C CYS A 8 19.69 -0.89 -20.97
N ASP A 9 20.28 -1.95 -20.45
CA ASP A 9 21.73 -2.11 -20.34
C ASP A 9 22.40 -2.16 -21.71
N ILE A 10 21.81 -2.89 -22.66
CA ILE A 10 22.33 -3.01 -24.03
C ILE A 10 22.29 -1.67 -24.77
N CYS A 11 21.21 -0.90 -24.63
CA CYS A 11 21.12 0.42 -25.24
C CYS A 11 22.10 1.40 -24.59
N ASN A 12 22.27 1.30 -23.27
CA ASN A 12 23.18 2.15 -22.52
C ASN A 12 24.65 1.95 -22.93
N LEU A 13 25.05 0.71 -23.28
CA LEU A 13 26.37 0.44 -23.88
C LEU A 13 26.62 1.22 -25.19
N ARG A 14 25.55 1.60 -25.89
CA ARG A 14 25.59 2.41 -27.12
C ARG A 14 25.29 3.88 -26.87
N PHE A 15 25.27 4.33 -25.61
CA PHE A 15 24.87 5.67 -25.19
C PHE A 15 23.44 6.06 -25.63
N VAL A 16 22.56 5.06 -25.77
CA VAL A 16 21.14 5.25 -26.08
C VAL A 16 20.33 4.97 -24.81
N TYR A 17 19.55 5.95 -24.37
CA TYR A 17 18.81 5.88 -23.10
C TYR A 17 17.36 5.44 -23.33
N ASN A 18 17.18 4.15 -23.55
CA ASN A 18 15.83 3.56 -23.64
C ASN A 18 15.41 3.00 -22.28
N PRO A 19 14.16 3.21 -21.84
CA PRO A 19 13.65 2.61 -20.61
C PRO A 19 13.58 1.08 -20.75
N SER A 20 14.00 0.37 -19.70
CA SER A 20 13.87 -1.08 -19.65
C SER A 20 12.43 -1.47 -19.35
N THR A 21 11.94 -2.47 -20.06
CA THR A 21 10.60 -3.05 -19.87
C THR A 21 10.66 -4.48 -19.33
N HIS A 22 11.79 -5.16 -19.52
CA HIS A 22 12.00 -6.55 -19.12
C HIS A 22 13.33 -6.73 -18.38
N TRP A 23 13.40 -7.78 -17.57
CA TRP A 23 14.61 -8.27 -16.92
C TRP A 23 14.92 -9.69 -17.40
N CYS A 24 16.15 -9.97 -17.79
CA CYS A 24 16.61 -11.31 -18.15
C CYS A 24 17.32 -11.96 -16.95
N GLN A 25 16.72 -13.01 -16.37
CA GLN A 25 17.23 -13.64 -15.16
C GLN A 25 18.56 -14.39 -15.38
N ASP A 26 18.77 -14.92 -16.58
CA ASP A 26 19.99 -15.67 -16.91
C ASP A 26 21.20 -14.76 -17.20
N CYS A 27 20.94 -13.52 -17.62
CA CYS A 27 22.00 -12.56 -17.98
C CYS A 27 22.22 -11.51 -16.89
N ASP A 28 21.27 -11.35 -15.96
CA ASP A 28 21.27 -10.27 -14.98
C ASP A 28 21.24 -8.88 -15.63
N GLU A 29 20.46 -8.75 -16.71
CA GLU A 29 20.41 -7.56 -17.57
C GLU A 29 18.96 -7.04 -17.76
N ALA A 30 18.82 -5.72 -17.72
CA ALA A 30 17.60 -4.98 -18.01
C ALA A 30 17.51 -4.65 -19.50
N LEU A 31 16.38 -5.00 -20.13
CA LEU A 31 16.18 -4.91 -21.59
C LEU A 31 14.95 -4.04 -21.91
N CYS A 32 15.07 -3.20 -22.94
CA CYS A 32 13.89 -2.61 -23.60
C CYS A 32 13.19 -3.66 -24.49
N ASN A 33 12.02 -3.33 -25.04
CA ASN A 33 11.25 -4.26 -25.88
C ASN A 33 12.06 -4.79 -27.08
N GLU A 34 12.74 -3.91 -27.81
CA GLU A 34 13.55 -4.29 -28.98
C GLU A 34 14.72 -5.20 -28.58
N CYS A 35 15.43 -4.83 -27.51
CA CYS A 35 16.55 -5.63 -27.02
C CYS A 35 16.07 -7.01 -26.54
N LYS A 36 14.92 -7.08 -25.86
CA LYS A 36 14.30 -8.35 -25.45
C LYS A 36 13.93 -9.22 -26.65
N GLU A 37 13.36 -8.64 -27.71
CA GLU A 37 13.02 -9.40 -28.91
C GLU A 37 14.26 -10.02 -29.55
N HIS A 38 15.29 -9.21 -29.82
CA HIS A 38 16.56 -9.71 -30.35
C HIS A 38 17.23 -10.74 -29.44
N HIS A 39 17.18 -10.51 -28.13
CA HIS A 39 17.71 -11.43 -27.12
C HIS A 39 17.03 -12.78 -27.19
N THR A 40 15.70 -12.83 -27.26
CA THR A 40 14.96 -14.10 -27.33
C THR A 40 15.01 -14.77 -28.70
N LEU A 41 15.38 -14.05 -29.77
CA LEU A 41 15.56 -14.61 -31.11
C LEU A 41 16.95 -15.22 -31.34
N SER A 42 17.97 -14.75 -30.61
CA SER A 42 19.33 -15.24 -30.76
C SER A 42 19.46 -16.69 -30.29
N LYS A 43 20.20 -17.52 -31.04
CA LYS A 43 20.41 -18.94 -30.71
C LYS A 43 21.00 -19.15 -29.32
N ALA A 44 21.84 -18.23 -28.86
CA ALA A 44 22.52 -18.33 -27.56
C ALA A 44 21.57 -18.06 -26.38
N THR A 45 20.61 -17.16 -26.55
CA THR A 45 19.81 -16.58 -25.46
C THR A 45 18.31 -16.87 -25.59
N ARG A 46 17.87 -17.58 -26.64
CA ARG A 46 16.46 -17.95 -26.87
C ARG A 46 15.81 -18.79 -25.77
N THR A 47 16.60 -19.45 -24.94
CA THR A 47 16.13 -20.26 -23.79
C THR A 47 16.15 -19.48 -22.48
N HIS A 48 16.57 -18.20 -22.50
CA HIS A 48 16.63 -17.39 -21.29
C HIS A 48 15.24 -16.98 -20.83
N THR A 49 15.07 -16.92 -19.53
CA THR A 49 13.83 -16.52 -18.89
C THR A 49 13.81 -15.00 -18.72
N THR A 50 12.78 -14.37 -19.27
CA THR A 50 12.57 -12.93 -19.16
C THR A 50 11.27 -12.65 -18.41
N ILE A 51 11.29 -11.64 -17.54
CA ILE A 51 10.11 -11.19 -16.78
C ILE A 51 9.91 -9.69 -16.98
N SER A 52 8.69 -9.20 -16.80
CA SER A 52 8.41 -7.76 -16.92
C SER A 52 9.06 -7.00 -15.77
N MET A 53 9.49 -5.75 -15.99
CA MET A 53 10.02 -4.91 -14.91
C MET A 53 8.97 -4.63 -13.83
N ALA A 54 7.68 -4.57 -14.20
CA ALA A 54 6.59 -4.39 -13.26
C ALA A 54 6.45 -5.58 -12.30
N ASP A 55 6.73 -6.80 -12.76
CA ASP A 55 6.72 -7.99 -11.93
C ASP A 55 8.04 -8.18 -11.18
N TYR A 56 9.18 -7.87 -11.82
CA TYR A 56 10.49 -7.86 -11.18
C TYR A 56 10.52 -6.96 -9.94
N GLN A 57 9.94 -5.75 -10.02
CA GLN A 57 9.87 -4.84 -8.88
C GLN A 57 9.01 -5.34 -7.70
N LYS A 58 8.12 -6.30 -7.95
CA LYS A 58 7.32 -6.94 -6.89
C LYS A 58 8.07 -8.09 -6.22
N LEU A 59 9.16 -8.58 -6.83
CA LEU A 59 9.93 -9.68 -6.26
C LEU A 59 10.72 -9.18 -5.04
N PRO A 60 10.71 -9.94 -3.93
CA PRO A 60 11.65 -9.70 -2.84
C PRO A 60 13.10 -9.70 -3.32
N ALA A 61 13.92 -8.79 -2.79
CA ALA A 61 15.32 -8.63 -3.18
C ALA A 61 16.15 -9.92 -3.09
N PHE A 62 15.83 -10.83 -2.17
CA PHE A 62 16.57 -12.09 -2.05
C PHE A 62 16.36 -13.04 -3.24
N ILE A 63 15.28 -12.86 -4.03
CA ILE A 63 14.99 -13.75 -5.18
C ILE A 63 16.02 -13.55 -6.29
N THR A 64 16.56 -12.34 -6.45
CA THR A 64 17.59 -12.05 -7.46
C THR A 64 18.92 -12.74 -7.15
N ASP A 65 19.16 -13.06 -5.87
CA ASP A 65 20.35 -13.79 -5.43
C ASP A 65 20.25 -15.31 -5.62
N ILE A 66 19.05 -15.82 -5.95
CA ILE A 66 18.82 -17.26 -6.14
C ILE A 66 19.40 -17.68 -7.49
N LYS A 67 20.60 -18.28 -7.44
CA LYS A 67 21.23 -18.84 -8.62
C LYS A 67 20.53 -20.12 -9.09
N PRO A 68 20.17 -20.25 -10.38
CA PRO A 68 19.56 -21.47 -10.90
C PRO A 68 20.55 -22.62 -11.15
N TYR A 69 21.84 -22.39 -10.85
CA TYR A 69 22.94 -23.33 -11.10
C TYR A 69 23.62 -23.80 -9.81
N CYS A 70 24.07 -25.05 -9.83
CA CYS A 70 24.83 -25.69 -8.78
C CYS A 70 26.17 -24.99 -8.55
N LYS A 71 26.44 -24.63 -7.29
CA LYS A 71 27.69 -23.94 -6.91
C LYS A 71 28.95 -24.79 -7.15
N LEU A 72 28.84 -26.11 -7.05
CA LEU A 72 29.98 -27.03 -7.18
C LEU A 72 30.26 -27.40 -8.64
N HIS A 73 29.20 -27.60 -9.42
CA HIS A 73 29.29 -28.21 -10.74
C HIS A 73 28.96 -27.26 -11.89
N ASN A 74 28.45 -26.06 -11.58
CA ASN A 74 27.93 -25.07 -12.53
C ASN A 74 26.88 -25.63 -13.50
N GLU A 75 26.15 -26.67 -13.08
CA GLU A 75 25.07 -27.30 -13.83
C GLU A 75 23.72 -26.86 -13.27
N LYS A 76 22.69 -26.78 -14.12
CA LYS A 76 21.35 -26.36 -13.69
C LYS A 76 20.79 -27.31 -12.62
N TYR A 77 20.12 -26.75 -11.62
CA TYR A 77 19.36 -27.56 -10.66
C TYR A 77 18.18 -28.23 -11.36
N GLN A 78 18.04 -29.54 -11.17
CA GLN A 78 17.01 -30.37 -11.82
C GLN A 78 16.27 -31.27 -10.83
N ASN A 79 16.89 -31.59 -9.70
CA ASN A 79 16.30 -32.45 -8.69
C ASN A 79 16.35 -31.76 -7.33
N TYR A 80 15.60 -32.31 -6.38
CA TYR A 80 15.56 -31.88 -5.00
C TYR A 80 15.76 -33.08 -4.10
N CYS A 81 16.72 -32.98 -3.17
CA CYS A 81 16.95 -34.01 -2.17
C CYS A 81 16.12 -33.68 -0.93
N LYS A 82 15.07 -34.46 -0.65
CA LYS A 82 14.22 -34.23 0.54
C LYS A 82 14.98 -34.43 1.85
N ARG A 83 15.95 -35.35 1.88
CA ARG A 83 16.74 -35.65 3.09
C ARG A 83 17.62 -34.48 3.55
N HIS A 84 18.16 -33.72 2.61
CA HIS A 84 19.04 -32.57 2.90
C HIS A 84 18.37 -31.23 2.61
N GLU A 85 17.10 -31.27 2.22
CA GLU A 85 16.26 -30.11 1.89
C GLU A 85 16.92 -29.13 0.89
N CYS A 86 17.60 -29.66 -0.13
CA CYS A 86 18.38 -28.84 -1.05
C CYS A 86 18.16 -29.20 -2.54
N PRO A 87 18.22 -28.20 -3.46
CA PRO A 87 18.23 -28.46 -4.88
C PRO A 87 19.60 -28.99 -5.33
N ILE A 88 19.60 -29.95 -6.25
CA ILE A 88 20.80 -30.61 -6.76
C ILE A 88 20.78 -30.73 -8.30
N CYS A 89 21.96 -30.67 -8.92
CA CYS A 89 22.13 -30.97 -10.34
C CYS A 89 22.34 -32.48 -10.57
N TYR A 90 22.37 -32.93 -11.82
CA TYR A 90 22.56 -34.36 -12.14
C TYR A 90 23.91 -34.93 -11.64
N LYS A 91 24.98 -34.13 -11.58
CA LYS A 91 26.29 -34.58 -11.07
C LYS A 91 26.28 -34.81 -9.56
N CYS A 92 25.57 -33.97 -8.81
CA CYS A 92 25.41 -34.12 -7.36
C CYS A 92 24.68 -35.41 -6.96
N ILE A 93 23.97 -36.08 -7.87
CA ILE A 93 23.32 -37.36 -7.57
C ILE A 93 24.35 -38.39 -7.09
N GLN A 94 25.58 -38.35 -7.59
CA GLN A 94 26.65 -39.25 -7.16
C GLN A 94 27.01 -39.09 -5.68
N ASP A 95 27.05 -37.85 -5.19
CA ASP A 95 27.28 -37.55 -3.77
C ASP A 95 26.05 -37.87 -2.90
N HIS A 96 24.88 -37.92 -3.52
CA HIS A 96 23.60 -38.22 -2.89
C HIS A 96 23.11 -39.66 -3.13
N VAL A 97 23.96 -40.60 -3.56
CA VAL A 97 23.59 -42.01 -3.85
C VAL A 97 22.86 -42.70 -2.70
N LYS A 98 23.17 -42.34 -1.45
CA LYS A 98 22.53 -42.90 -0.25
C LYS A 98 21.22 -42.21 0.15
N CYS A 99 20.81 -41.17 -0.58
CA CYS A 99 19.56 -40.47 -0.36
C CYS A 99 18.45 -41.18 -1.13
N ILE A 100 17.42 -41.62 -0.42
CA ILE A 100 16.33 -42.42 -1.01
C ILE A 100 15.30 -41.51 -1.71
N ASP A 101 15.11 -40.29 -1.19
CA ASP A 101 14.07 -39.37 -1.66
C ASP A 101 14.65 -38.19 -2.45
N ILE A 102 15.15 -38.48 -3.65
CA ILE A 102 15.47 -37.47 -4.66
C ILE A 102 14.32 -37.43 -5.66
N ILE A 103 13.71 -36.26 -5.83
CA ILE A 103 12.60 -36.06 -6.77
C ILE A 103 12.92 -34.94 -7.75
N PRO A 104 12.30 -34.92 -8.94
CA PRO A 104 12.42 -33.79 -9.86
C PRO A 104 12.01 -32.49 -9.19
N LEU A 105 12.79 -31.43 -9.39
CA LEU A 105 12.58 -30.13 -8.75
C LEU A 105 11.22 -29.54 -9.13
N GLU A 106 10.74 -29.81 -10.36
CA GLU A 106 9.45 -29.38 -10.86
C GLU A 106 8.29 -29.92 -10.01
N MET A 107 8.40 -31.14 -9.47
CA MET A 107 7.36 -31.71 -8.61
C MET A 107 7.27 -30.98 -7.27
N VAL A 108 8.40 -30.57 -6.70
CA VAL A 108 8.46 -29.77 -5.47
C VAL A 108 7.84 -28.40 -5.68
N ILE A 109 8.05 -27.79 -6.85
CA ILE A 109 7.52 -26.44 -7.13
C ILE A 109 5.99 -26.45 -7.27
N GLN A 110 5.40 -27.57 -7.72
CA GLN A 110 3.95 -27.67 -7.90
C GLN A 110 3.21 -27.95 -6.59
N GLU A 111 3.81 -28.68 -5.66
CA GLU A 111 3.18 -29.07 -4.39
C GLU A 111 2.69 -27.87 -3.54
N PRO A 112 3.45 -26.78 -3.34
CA PRO A 112 2.96 -25.58 -2.66
C PRO A 112 1.79 -24.90 -3.37
N LYS A 113 1.72 -24.99 -4.71
CA LYS A 113 0.67 -24.34 -5.49
C LYS A 113 -0.66 -25.08 -5.41
N THR A 114 -0.64 -26.38 -5.14
CA THR A 114 -1.83 -27.23 -5.07
C THR A 114 -2.21 -27.63 -3.64
N SER A 115 -1.32 -27.39 -2.68
CA SER A 115 -1.54 -27.74 -1.28
C SER A 115 -2.60 -26.86 -0.63
N GLN A 116 -3.56 -27.50 0.02
CA GLN A 116 -4.64 -26.85 0.77
C GLN A 116 -4.10 -25.91 1.86
N ILE A 117 -2.96 -26.24 2.47
CA ILE A 117 -2.37 -25.43 3.55
C ILE A 117 -1.98 -24.04 3.04
N PHE A 118 -1.42 -23.94 1.84
CA PHE A 118 -1.07 -22.64 1.24
C PHE A 118 -2.32 -21.86 0.83
N HIS A 119 -3.35 -22.54 0.34
CA HIS A 119 -4.63 -21.92 0.05
C HIS A 119 -5.28 -21.34 1.32
N ASP A 120 -5.31 -22.12 2.41
CA ASP A 120 -5.89 -21.68 3.68
C ASP A 120 -5.11 -20.50 4.28
N LEU A 121 -3.78 -20.51 4.14
CA LEU A 121 -2.93 -19.41 4.56
C LEU A 121 -3.19 -18.14 3.74
N ASP A 122 -3.27 -18.25 2.41
CA ASP A 122 -3.55 -17.13 1.51
C ASP A 122 -4.93 -16.51 1.81
N GLN A 123 -5.94 -17.36 2.01
CA GLN A 123 -7.28 -16.91 2.43
C GLN A 123 -7.25 -16.20 3.78
N SER A 124 -6.54 -16.76 4.77
CA SER A 124 -6.40 -16.15 6.10
C SER A 124 -5.75 -14.76 6.03
N ILE A 125 -4.71 -14.61 5.21
CA ILE A 125 -4.03 -13.33 4.99
C ILE A 125 -4.98 -12.33 4.32
N SER A 126 -5.74 -12.76 3.30
CA SER A 126 -6.72 -11.94 2.60
C SER A 126 -7.85 -11.45 3.53
N ASP A 127 -8.33 -12.32 4.42
CA ASP A 127 -9.36 -12.01 5.40
C ASP A 127 -8.86 -10.98 6.43
N VAL A 128 -7.64 -11.16 6.94
CA VAL A 128 -6.99 -10.21 7.84
C VAL A 128 -6.83 -8.84 7.16
N HIS A 129 -6.35 -8.82 5.92
CA HIS A 129 -6.23 -7.59 5.14
C HIS A 129 -7.58 -6.88 4.99
N THR A 130 -8.63 -7.62 4.62
CA THR A 130 -9.99 -7.08 4.46
C THR A 130 -10.54 -6.53 5.78
N ASN A 131 -10.28 -7.22 6.89
CA ASN A 131 -10.67 -6.76 8.23
C ASN A 131 -9.98 -5.45 8.60
N ILE A 132 -8.67 -5.35 8.38
CA ILE A 132 -7.89 -4.13 8.65
C ILE A 132 -8.42 -2.96 7.82
N MET A 133 -8.72 -3.17 6.54
CA MET A 133 -9.26 -2.13 5.67
C MET A 133 -10.65 -1.66 6.14
N ARG A 134 -11.51 -2.57 6.58
CA ARG A 134 -12.81 -2.23 7.18
C ARG A 134 -12.65 -1.42 8.47
N MET A 135 -11.76 -1.84 9.37
CA MET A 135 -11.47 -1.12 10.61
C MET A 135 -10.96 0.29 10.35
N ARG A 136 -10.07 0.47 9.37
CA ARG A 136 -9.57 1.78 8.95
C ARG A 136 -10.71 2.69 8.49
N LYS A 137 -11.57 2.20 7.59
CA LYS A 137 -12.73 2.96 7.10
C LYS A 137 -13.71 3.33 8.21
N CYS A 138 -14.00 2.38 9.12
CA CYS A 138 -14.84 2.64 10.29
C CYS A 138 -14.27 3.76 11.16
N ARG A 139 -12.94 3.74 11.40
CA ARG A 139 -12.26 4.78 12.18
C ARG A 139 -12.34 6.16 11.51
N GLU A 140 -12.17 6.23 10.19
CA GLU A 140 -12.31 7.47 9.43
C GLU A 140 -13.72 8.05 9.57
N ASN A 141 -14.75 7.21 9.41
CA ASN A 141 -16.16 7.62 9.58
C ASN A 141 -16.43 8.13 11.02
N ASN A 142 -16.00 7.39 12.04
CA ASN A 142 -16.19 7.79 13.43
C ASN A 142 -15.52 9.15 13.73
N MET A 143 -14.34 9.41 13.16
CA MET A 143 -13.65 10.69 13.33
C MET A 143 -14.46 11.85 12.72
N THR A 144 -15.04 11.66 11.54
CA THR A 144 -15.90 12.67 10.91
C THR A 144 -17.16 12.92 11.73
N GLU A 145 -17.80 11.87 12.23
CA GLU A 145 -19.00 11.98 13.05
C GLU A 145 -18.74 12.74 14.35
N ILE A 146 -17.69 12.38 15.10
CA ILE A 146 -17.29 13.08 16.33
C ILE A 146 -17.01 14.55 16.03
N THR A 147 -16.30 14.84 14.95
CA THR A 147 -15.98 16.21 14.54
C THR A 147 -17.25 17.02 14.29
N ASP A 148 -18.24 16.44 13.63
CA ASP A 148 -19.50 17.11 13.32
C ASP A 148 -20.40 17.27 14.55
N GLN A 149 -20.41 16.30 15.46
CA GLN A 149 -21.07 16.42 16.76
C GLN A 149 -20.46 17.56 17.59
N CYS A 150 -19.13 17.66 17.66
CA CYS A 150 -18.44 18.75 18.34
C CYS A 150 -18.81 20.12 17.74
N LYS A 151 -18.77 20.25 16.40
CA LYS A 151 -19.19 21.49 15.72
C LYS A 151 -20.64 21.84 16.04
N SER A 152 -21.53 20.84 16.06
CA SER A 152 -22.95 21.03 16.39
C SER A 152 -23.14 21.51 17.83
N ALA A 153 -22.45 20.89 18.80
CA ALA A 153 -22.50 21.31 20.20
C ALA A 153 -22.01 22.76 20.38
N VAL A 154 -20.90 23.13 19.75
CA VAL A 154 -20.37 24.51 19.78
C VAL A 154 -21.36 25.50 19.19
N ARG A 155 -22.01 25.16 18.06
CA ARG A 155 -23.07 26.00 17.47
C ARG A 155 -24.23 26.21 18.44
N LYS A 156 -24.76 25.13 19.04
CA LYS A 156 -25.87 25.22 20.01
C LYS A 156 -25.54 26.12 21.20
N ILE A 157 -24.33 26.02 21.75
CA ILE A 157 -23.87 26.89 22.84
C ILE A 157 -23.85 28.36 22.39
N ARG A 158 -23.34 28.64 21.19
CA ARG A 158 -23.29 30.00 20.63
C ARG A 158 -24.68 30.57 20.40
N ASP A 159 -25.58 29.78 19.86
CA ASP A 159 -26.96 30.18 19.58
C ASP A 159 -27.71 30.47 20.88
N PHE A 160 -27.54 29.63 21.90
CA PHE A 160 -28.10 29.86 23.23
C PHE A 160 -27.60 31.17 23.85
N ARG A 161 -26.28 31.41 23.80
CA ARG A 161 -25.68 32.66 24.30
C ARG A 161 -26.24 33.89 23.58
N LYS A 162 -26.40 33.81 22.25
CA LYS A 162 -26.99 34.91 21.46
C LYS A 162 -28.42 35.20 21.89
N THR A 163 -29.24 34.16 22.04
CA THR A 163 -30.63 34.31 22.50
C THR A 163 -30.69 34.92 23.90
N PHE A 164 -29.82 34.48 24.81
CA PHE A 164 -29.76 35.02 26.16
C PHE A 164 -29.37 36.50 26.19
N ASN A 165 -28.34 36.89 25.43
CA ASN A 165 -27.93 38.30 25.32
C ASN A 165 -29.05 39.16 24.74
N ASN A 166 -29.69 38.74 23.65
CA ASN A 166 -30.81 39.48 23.06
C ASN A 166 -31.96 39.70 24.07
N HIS A 167 -32.18 38.73 24.97
CA HIS A 167 -33.20 38.86 26.00
C HIS A 167 -32.81 39.90 27.06
N LEU A 168 -31.53 39.92 27.48
CA LEU A 168 -31.02 40.94 28.38
C LEU A 168 -31.10 42.34 27.77
N ASP A 169 -30.71 42.50 26.50
CA ASP A 169 -30.79 43.78 25.78
C ASP A 169 -32.25 44.29 25.74
N CYS A 170 -33.21 43.39 25.53
CA CYS A 170 -34.63 43.73 25.53
C CYS A 170 -35.12 44.19 26.92
N ILE A 171 -34.71 43.49 27.98
CA ILE A 171 -35.04 43.87 29.36
C ILE A 171 -34.45 45.25 29.69
N GLU A 172 -33.18 45.47 29.37
CA GLU A 172 -32.49 46.74 29.58
C GLU A 172 -33.22 47.89 28.87
N GLN A 173 -33.55 47.72 27.59
CA GLN A 173 -34.23 48.74 26.81
C GLN A 173 -35.63 49.07 27.36
N ASN A 174 -36.36 48.06 27.84
CA ASN A 174 -37.68 48.25 28.46
C ASN A 174 -37.59 49.02 29.78
N LEU A 175 -36.57 48.71 30.60
CA LEU A 175 -36.33 49.43 31.85
C LEU A 175 -35.92 50.89 31.59
N MET A 176 -35.04 51.13 30.63
CA MET A 176 -34.63 52.48 30.22
C MET A 176 -35.81 53.31 29.70
N THR A 177 -36.68 52.70 28.88
CA THR A 177 -37.89 53.36 28.38
C THR A 177 -38.85 53.71 29.53
N SER A 178 -39.04 52.78 30.48
CA SER A 178 -39.88 53.01 31.65
C SER A 178 -39.36 54.14 32.54
N LEU A 179 -38.03 54.21 32.74
CA LEU A 179 -37.39 55.31 33.47
C LEU A 179 -37.63 56.65 32.77
N HIS A 180 -37.42 56.71 31.46
CA HIS A 180 -37.65 57.93 30.69
C HIS A 180 -39.10 58.42 30.76
N ASP A 181 -40.07 57.50 30.67
CA ASP A 181 -41.49 57.83 30.82
C ASP A 181 -41.81 58.39 32.23
N ILE A 182 -41.15 57.88 33.26
CA ILE A 182 -41.27 58.40 34.63
C ILE A 182 -40.67 59.81 34.72
N GLU A 183 -39.47 60.04 34.20
CA GLU A 183 -38.81 61.35 34.16
C GLU A 183 -39.70 62.41 33.48
N ILE A 184 -40.28 62.08 32.31
CA ILE A 184 -41.19 62.97 31.59
C ILE A 184 -42.42 63.30 32.44
N LYS A 185 -43.01 62.31 33.14
CA LYS A 185 -44.18 62.53 34.00
C LYS A 185 -43.87 63.46 35.17
N TYR A 186 -42.68 63.39 35.76
CA TYR A 186 -42.26 64.29 36.83
C TYR A 186 -42.01 65.72 36.32
N CYS A 187 -41.30 65.90 35.19
CA CYS A 187 -41.09 67.22 34.57
C CYS A 187 -42.40 67.94 34.18
N LYS A 188 -43.42 67.18 33.76
CA LYS A 188 -44.76 67.73 33.44
C LYS A 188 -45.61 68.08 34.68
N LYS A 189 -45.25 67.59 35.88
CA LYS A 189 -45.94 67.93 37.13
C LYS A 189 -45.39 69.21 37.76
N ASP A 190 -44.08 69.44 37.70
CA ASP A 190 -43.45 70.68 38.21
C ASP A 190 -43.89 71.94 37.45
N THR A 191 -44.24 71.82 36.17
CA THR A 191 -44.70 72.94 35.33
C THR A 191 -46.19 73.32 35.51
N ARG A 192 -46.94 72.59 36.36
CA ARG A 192 -48.38 72.82 36.61
C ARG A 192 -48.71 73.38 38.00
N ASN A 193 -47.71 73.69 38.81
CA ASN A 193 -47.91 74.34 40.10
C ASN A 193 -47.43 75.81 39.99
N PRO A 194 -48.33 76.80 39.89
CA PRO A 194 -47.97 78.22 39.90
C PRO A 194 -47.44 78.68 41.27
#